data_AF-A0A4P7SUG8-F1
#
_entry.id   AF-A0A4P7SUG8-F1
#
_cell.length_a   1.000
_cell.length_b   1.000
_cell.length_c   1.000
_cell.angle_alpha   90.00
_cell.angle_beta   90.00
_cell.angle_gamma   90.00
#
_symmetry.space_group_name_H-M   'P 1'
#
loop_
_entity.id
_entity.type
_entity.pdbx_description
1 polymer ?
#
loop_
_entity_poly.entity_id
_entity_poly.type
_entity_poly.pdbx_seq_one_letter_code
_entity_poly.pdbx_strand_id
1 'polypeptide(L)'
;MGEGKRGKPSSELERLRIFESLATEYFRMVELFKPDGAALPPDSVEGERRHWVELFRAALLRKFIVRDEHVSLKLVVRALRLCNFRVDRKVAEGTEEVARLFTAEMVQGRRRLLSGLAQDDGPDLFEDVLYGRLLHGDADRFRRSEWADDYSRLSSVAASRFDAEHALRKALDVVSYGLTNELLRQPAVPPDDAGPP
;
A
#
# COMPACT_ATOMS: atom_id res chain seq x y z
N MET A 1 -10.54 -10.42 28.42
CA MET A 1 -11.16 -9.31 27.68
C MET A 1 -10.48 -9.22 26.34
N GLY A 2 -11.20 -9.43 25.24
CA GLY A 2 -10.61 -9.68 23.91
C GLY A 2 -10.25 -8.41 23.17
N GLU A 3 -8.97 -8.20 22.91
CA GLU A 3 -8.41 -7.09 22.11
C GLU A 3 -8.42 -7.37 20.59
N GLY A 4 -9.24 -8.30 20.11
CA GLY A 4 -9.22 -8.78 18.72
C GLY A 4 -10.04 -7.98 17.69
N LYS A 5 -10.51 -6.75 17.97
CA LYS A 5 -11.46 -6.02 17.08
C LYS A 5 -11.18 -4.52 16.86
N ARG A 6 -10.00 -4.00 17.17
CA ARG A 6 -9.67 -2.60 16.85
C ARG A 6 -9.00 -2.52 15.47
N GLY A 7 -9.78 -2.31 14.40
CA GLY A 7 -9.25 -1.91 13.10
C GLY A 7 -9.97 -2.44 11.85
N LYS A 8 -10.74 -3.53 11.94
CA LYS A 8 -11.50 -4.09 10.79
C LYS A 8 -12.68 -3.16 10.46
N PRO A 9 -12.84 -2.73 9.19
CA PRO A 9 -14.04 -2.02 8.74
C PRO A 9 -15.29 -2.86 9.02
N SER A 10 -16.34 -2.22 9.55
CA SER A 10 -17.64 -2.83 9.84
C SER A 10 -18.48 -3.11 8.58
N SER A 11 -18.13 -2.51 7.44
CA SER A 11 -18.77 -2.77 6.14
C SER A 11 -17.83 -2.52 4.96
N GLU A 12 -18.19 -3.02 3.79
CA GLU A 12 -17.46 -2.72 2.54
C GLU A 12 -17.54 -1.24 2.16
N LEU A 13 -18.67 -0.56 2.42
CA LEU A 13 -18.77 0.88 2.20
C LEU A 13 -17.85 1.67 3.14
N GLU A 14 -17.76 1.26 4.41
CA GLU A 14 -16.82 1.86 5.35
C GLU A 14 -15.37 1.61 4.92
N ARG A 15 -15.05 0.42 4.43
CA ARG A 15 -13.72 0.11 3.87
C ARG A 15 -13.35 1.10 2.78
N LEU A 16 -14.26 1.41 1.85
CA LEU A 16 -14.03 2.37 0.77
C LEU A 16 -13.78 3.79 1.31
N ARG A 17 -14.51 4.22 2.35
CA ARG A 17 -14.30 5.53 3.00
C ARG A 17 -12.97 5.63 3.73
N ILE A 18 -12.59 4.58 4.48
CA ILE A 18 -11.28 4.51 5.15
C ILE A 18 -10.18 4.51 4.10
N PHE A 19 -10.34 3.73 3.03
CA PHE A 19 -9.40 3.72 1.91
C PHE A 19 -9.25 5.11 1.29
N GLU A 20 -10.34 5.79 0.96
CA GLU A 20 -10.32 7.14 0.38
C GLU A 20 -9.55 8.11 1.28
N SER A 21 -9.86 8.13 2.58
CA SER A 21 -9.19 9.01 3.54
C SER A 21 -7.69 8.73 3.62
N LEU A 22 -7.29 7.46 3.76
CA LEU A 22 -5.88 7.09 3.88
C LEU A 22 -5.09 7.34 2.59
N ALA A 23 -5.67 7.01 1.42
CA ALA A 23 -5.03 7.23 0.14
C ALA A 23 -4.91 8.73 -0.18
N THR A 24 -5.90 9.53 0.20
CA THR A 24 -5.84 10.99 0.09
C THR A 24 -4.71 11.57 0.93
N GLU A 25 -4.58 11.18 2.20
CA GLU A 25 -3.49 11.63 3.07
C GLU A 25 -2.12 11.16 2.56
N TYR A 26 -2.03 9.92 2.05
CA TYR A 26 -0.82 9.43 1.41
C TYR A 26 -0.39 10.32 0.23
N PHE A 27 -1.32 10.64 -0.68
CA PHE A 27 -0.99 11.47 -1.83
C PHE A 27 -0.73 12.93 -1.48
N ARG A 28 -1.38 13.46 -0.44
CA ARG A 28 -1.05 14.78 0.12
C ARG A 28 0.38 14.81 0.63
N MET A 29 0.81 13.78 1.34
CA MET A 29 2.21 13.63 1.77
C MET A 29 3.16 13.58 0.57
N VAL A 30 2.83 12.80 -0.47
CA VAL A 30 3.63 12.74 -1.70
C VAL A 30 3.81 14.13 -2.34
N GLU A 31 2.79 14.97 -2.32
CA GLU A 31 2.84 16.34 -2.84
C GLU A 31 3.66 17.27 -1.94
N LEU A 32 3.45 17.22 -0.62
CA LEU A 32 4.14 18.07 0.35
C LEU A 32 5.65 17.79 0.44
N PHE A 33 6.06 16.54 0.24
CA PHE A 33 7.45 16.10 0.35
C PHE A 33 8.09 15.78 -1.00
N LYS A 34 7.58 16.39 -2.09
CA LYS A 34 8.17 16.22 -3.41
C LYS A 34 9.62 16.76 -3.42
N PRO A 35 10.62 15.96 -3.79
CA PRO A 35 11.99 16.45 -3.88
C PRO A 35 12.12 17.48 -5.00
N ASP A 36 12.93 18.52 -4.78
CA ASP A 36 13.26 19.48 -5.81
C ASP A 36 13.97 18.77 -6.97
N GLY A 37 13.53 19.04 -8.21
CA GLY A 37 13.92 18.29 -9.41
C GLY A 37 15.37 18.42 -9.85
N ALA A 38 16.25 18.96 -9.02
CA ALA A 38 17.66 19.08 -9.30
C ALA A 38 18.37 17.72 -9.23
N ALA A 39 19.34 17.51 -10.13
CA ALA A 39 20.28 16.41 -9.97
C ALA A 39 21.15 16.71 -8.74
N LEU A 40 21.05 15.85 -7.72
CA LEU A 40 21.79 15.98 -6.48
C LEU A 40 22.97 15.01 -6.47
N PRO A 41 24.13 15.40 -5.94
CA PRO A 41 25.20 14.46 -5.67
C PRO A 41 24.70 13.35 -4.72
N PRO A 42 25.03 12.07 -4.97
CA PRO A 42 24.56 10.94 -4.16
C PRO A 42 24.99 11.02 -2.70
N ASP A 43 26.14 11.66 -2.40
CA ASP A 43 26.69 11.81 -1.05
C ASP A 43 26.25 13.12 -0.35
N SER A 44 25.29 13.84 -0.94
CA SER A 44 24.75 15.05 -0.32
C SER A 44 23.66 14.71 0.70
N VAL A 45 23.58 15.50 1.77
CA VAL A 45 22.51 15.41 2.78
C VAL A 45 21.11 15.48 2.12
N GLU A 46 20.98 16.26 1.05
CA GLU A 46 19.71 16.37 0.30
C GLU A 46 19.42 15.11 -0.53
N GLY A 47 20.45 14.48 -1.11
CA GLY A 47 20.33 13.17 -1.75
C GLY A 47 19.91 12.08 -0.77
N GLU A 48 20.49 12.08 0.42
CA GLU A 48 20.11 11.17 1.51
C GLU A 48 18.67 11.42 1.98
N ARG A 49 18.29 12.69 2.20
CA ARG A 49 16.91 13.09 2.55
C ARG A 49 15.91 12.58 1.51
N ARG A 50 16.19 12.79 0.21
CA ARG A 50 15.33 12.32 -0.88
C ARG A 50 15.17 10.80 -0.85
N HIS A 51 16.27 10.07 -0.66
CA HIS A 51 16.25 8.63 -0.56
C HIS A 51 15.36 8.16 0.60
N TRP A 52 15.48 8.79 1.78
CA TRP A 52 14.62 8.52 2.91
C TRP A 52 13.13 8.75 2.63
N VAL A 53 12.79 9.86 1.98
CA VAL A 53 11.40 10.15 1.58
C VAL A 53 10.86 9.06 0.66
N GLU A 54 11.65 8.62 -0.32
CA GLU A 54 11.25 7.56 -1.25
C GLU A 54 11.06 6.20 -0.54
N LEU A 55 11.91 5.89 0.45
CA LEU A 55 11.76 4.70 1.29
C LEU A 55 10.49 4.77 2.16
N PHE A 56 10.23 5.90 2.83
CA PHE A 56 9.01 6.07 3.62
C PHE A 56 7.75 5.95 2.76
N ARG A 57 7.76 6.50 1.54
CA ARG A 57 6.66 6.32 0.58
C ARG A 57 6.43 4.85 0.24
N ALA A 58 7.49 4.10 -0.05
CA ALA A 58 7.39 2.67 -0.34
C ALA A 58 6.93 1.85 0.89
N ALA A 59 7.23 2.31 2.10
CA ALA A 59 6.75 1.75 3.36
C ALA A 59 5.24 1.93 3.51
N LEU A 60 4.77 3.16 3.38
CA LEU A 60 3.37 3.52 3.58
C LEU A 60 2.45 2.83 2.58
N LEU A 61 2.92 2.62 1.34
CA LEU A 61 2.18 1.89 0.32
C LEU A 61 1.85 0.45 0.71
N ARG A 62 2.63 -0.15 1.61
CA ARG A 62 2.39 -1.51 2.11
C ARG A 62 0.96 -1.70 2.59
N LYS A 63 0.41 -0.68 3.27
CA LYS A 63 -0.96 -0.66 3.79
C LYS A 63 -2.03 -0.95 2.72
N PHE A 64 -1.71 -0.68 1.45
CA PHE A 64 -2.63 -0.87 0.33
C PHE A 64 -2.32 -2.11 -0.52
N ILE A 65 -1.16 -2.74 -0.36
CA ILE A 65 -0.75 -3.87 -1.24
C ILE A 65 -0.63 -5.20 -0.51
N VAL A 66 -0.52 -5.20 0.82
CA VAL A 66 -0.43 -6.44 1.62
C VAL A 66 -1.78 -7.09 1.77
N ARG A 67 -1.81 -8.43 1.68
CA ARG A 67 -3.04 -9.23 1.64
C ARG A 67 -3.89 -9.11 2.90
N ASP A 68 -3.25 -9.04 4.06
CA ASP A 68 -3.93 -9.08 5.37
C ASP A 68 -4.34 -7.68 5.84
N GLU A 69 -4.00 -6.65 5.07
CA GLU A 69 -4.42 -5.28 5.35
C GLU A 69 -5.88 -5.06 4.96
N HIS A 70 -6.62 -4.42 5.87
CA HIS A 70 -8.04 -4.18 5.71
C HIS A 70 -8.37 -3.21 4.56
N VAL A 71 -7.42 -2.43 4.07
CA VAL A 71 -7.61 -1.51 2.94
C VAL A 71 -6.74 -1.88 1.74
N SER A 72 -6.36 -3.17 1.63
CA SER A 72 -5.64 -3.66 0.47
C SER A 72 -6.42 -3.47 -0.82
N LEU A 73 -5.73 -3.19 -1.94
CA LEU A 73 -6.34 -2.95 -3.25
C LEU A 73 -7.23 -4.10 -3.70
N LYS A 74 -6.87 -5.34 -3.34
CA LYS A 74 -7.73 -6.52 -3.55
C LYS A 74 -9.10 -6.37 -2.87
N LEU A 75 -9.12 -5.97 -1.60
CA LEU A 75 -10.35 -5.78 -0.84
C LEU A 75 -11.12 -4.54 -1.32
N VAL A 76 -10.41 -3.49 -1.73
CA VAL A 76 -11.01 -2.27 -2.31
C VAL A 76 -11.71 -2.59 -3.65
N VAL A 77 -11.07 -3.34 -4.55
CA VAL A 77 -11.69 -3.80 -5.81
C VAL A 77 -12.94 -4.64 -5.52
N ARG A 78 -12.87 -5.56 -4.55
CA ARG A 78 -14.03 -6.34 -4.13
C ARG A 78 -15.15 -5.45 -3.59
N ALA A 79 -14.82 -4.50 -2.72
CA ALA A 79 -15.77 -3.56 -2.15
C ALA A 79 -16.43 -2.69 -3.23
N LEU A 80 -15.66 -2.17 -4.20
CA LEU A 80 -16.17 -1.41 -5.34
C LEU A 80 -17.21 -2.20 -6.15
N ARG A 81 -16.92 -3.47 -6.46
CA ARG A 81 -17.86 -4.35 -7.18
C ARG A 81 -19.16 -4.55 -6.40
N LEU A 82 -19.08 -4.79 -5.09
CA LEU A 82 -20.25 -5.03 -4.23
C LEU A 82 -21.06 -3.76 -3.97
N CYS A 83 -20.39 -2.61 -3.87
CA CYS A 83 -21.03 -1.34 -3.53
C CYS A 83 -21.61 -0.60 -4.75
N ASN A 84 -21.26 -0.98 -5.99
CA ASN A 84 -21.78 -0.35 -7.22
C ASN A 84 -23.26 -0.72 -7.49
N PHE A 85 -24.15 -0.24 -6.62
CA PHE A 85 -25.58 -0.59 -6.60
C PHE A 85 -26.33 -0.15 -7.87
N ARG A 86 -25.94 0.97 -8.47
CA ARG A 86 -26.58 1.47 -9.70
C ARG A 86 -26.01 0.83 -10.98
N VAL A 87 -25.06 -0.09 -10.85
CA VAL A 87 -24.33 -0.68 -11.98
C VAL A 87 -23.75 0.43 -12.87
N ASP A 88 -23.20 1.47 -12.23
CA ASP A 88 -22.61 2.59 -12.96
C ASP A 88 -21.43 2.08 -13.79
N ARG A 89 -21.44 2.46 -15.07
CA ARG A 89 -20.47 1.96 -16.05
C ARG A 89 -19.06 2.47 -15.76
N LYS A 90 -18.92 3.73 -15.35
CA LYS A 90 -17.61 4.33 -15.08
C LYS A 90 -16.97 3.72 -13.82
N VAL A 91 -17.77 3.48 -12.78
CA VAL A 91 -17.31 2.74 -11.59
C VAL A 91 -16.92 1.30 -11.97
N ALA A 92 -17.73 0.60 -12.76
CA ALA A 92 -17.45 -0.78 -13.16
C ALA A 92 -16.16 -0.88 -14.00
N GLU A 93 -16.05 -0.11 -15.08
CA GLU A 93 -14.88 -0.11 -15.97
C GLU A 93 -13.60 0.32 -15.21
N GLY A 94 -13.70 1.36 -14.38
CA GLY A 94 -12.60 1.81 -13.54
C GLY A 94 -12.16 0.75 -12.52
N THR A 95 -13.11 0.02 -11.92
CA THR A 95 -12.81 -1.07 -10.99
C THR A 95 -12.03 -2.20 -11.67
N GLU A 96 -12.42 -2.57 -12.89
CA GLU A 96 -11.69 -3.59 -13.66
C GLU A 96 -10.32 -3.10 -14.12
N GLU A 97 -10.16 -1.81 -14.40
CA GLU A 97 -8.86 -1.22 -14.69
C GLU A 97 -7.93 -1.28 -13.48
N VAL A 98 -8.43 -0.93 -12.29
CA VAL A 98 -7.67 -1.08 -11.03
C VAL A 98 -7.28 -2.54 -10.79
N ALA A 99 -8.20 -3.48 -11.04
CA ALA A 99 -7.93 -4.91 -10.89
C ALA A 99 -6.83 -5.41 -11.84
N ARG A 100 -6.74 -4.85 -13.06
CA ARG A 100 -5.65 -5.15 -14.01
C ARG A 100 -4.31 -4.52 -13.60
N LEU A 101 -4.34 -3.31 -13.05
CA LEU A 101 -3.15 -2.62 -12.57
C LEU A 101 -2.56 -3.30 -11.33
N PHE A 102 -3.40 -3.86 -10.45
CA PHE A 102 -2.96 -4.55 -9.25
C PHE A 102 -2.46 -5.97 -9.56
N THR A 103 -1.18 -6.09 -9.92
CA THR A 103 -0.58 -7.39 -10.29
C THR A 103 -0.17 -8.20 -9.07
N ALA A 104 -0.13 -9.53 -9.22
CA ALA A 104 0.42 -10.42 -8.20
C ALA A 104 1.90 -10.10 -7.88
N GLU A 105 2.62 -9.52 -8.83
CA GLU A 105 4.02 -9.09 -8.66
C GLU A 105 4.17 -7.88 -7.73
N MET A 106 3.18 -6.99 -7.62
CA MET A 106 3.20 -5.94 -6.59
C MET A 106 3.18 -6.52 -5.17
N VAL A 107 2.61 -7.72 -5.00
CA VAL A 107 2.53 -8.43 -3.72
C VAL A 107 3.70 -9.42 -3.54
N GLN A 108 4.05 -10.16 -4.59
CA GLN A 108 5.03 -11.25 -4.56
C GLN A 108 6.44 -10.82 -4.97
N GLY A 109 6.58 -9.83 -5.86
CA GLY A 109 7.86 -9.26 -6.28
C GLY A 109 8.61 -8.64 -5.11
N ARG A 110 7.89 -8.00 -4.18
CA ARG A 110 8.42 -7.58 -2.88
C ARG A 110 8.92 -8.77 -2.06
N ARG A 111 8.13 -9.84 -1.90
CA ARG A 111 8.61 -11.08 -1.24
C ARG A 111 9.84 -11.70 -1.91
N ARG A 112 9.94 -11.68 -3.25
CA ARG A 112 11.06 -12.27 -4.01
C ARG A 112 12.35 -11.44 -3.94
N LEU A 113 12.26 -10.12 -4.00
CA LEU A 113 13.42 -9.23 -3.78
C LEU A 113 14.01 -9.40 -2.36
N LEU A 114 13.16 -9.84 -1.43
CA LEU A 114 13.48 -10.06 -0.02
C LEU A 114 13.81 -11.53 0.31
N SER A 115 13.49 -12.50 -0.54
CA SER A 115 13.64 -13.94 -0.26
C SER A 115 15.08 -14.47 -0.30
N GLY A 116 16.08 -13.60 -0.46
CA GLY A 116 17.50 -13.96 -0.35
C GLY A 116 18.00 -14.10 1.09
N LEU A 117 17.17 -13.83 2.10
CA LEU A 117 17.57 -13.79 3.51
C LEU A 117 16.44 -14.36 4.39
N ALA A 118 16.65 -15.58 4.89
CA ALA A 118 15.82 -16.34 5.82
C ALA A 118 14.40 -16.72 5.36
N GLN A 119 14.16 -18.03 5.24
CA GLN A 119 12.86 -18.68 5.01
C GLN A 119 11.95 -18.66 6.25
N ASP A 120 11.79 -17.53 6.92
CA ASP A 120 10.82 -17.41 8.00
C ASP A 120 9.63 -16.59 7.53
N ASP A 121 8.43 -17.15 7.73
CA ASP A 121 7.13 -16.50 7.51
C ASP A 121 6.88 -15.39 8.57
N GLY A 122 7.85 -14.48 8.73
CA GLY A 122 7.84 -13.32 9.64
C GLY A 122 7.62 -11.98 8.93
N PRO A 123 7.48 -10.87 9.68
CA PRO A 123 7.16 -9.54 9.13
C PRO A 123 8.16 -9.08 8.06
N ASP A 124 7.66 -8.29 7.09
CA ASP A 124 8.34 -7.84 5.86
C ASP A 124 9.71 -7.23 6.16
N LEU A 125 10.77 -7.80 5.58
CA LEU A 125 12.17 -7.39 5.78
C LEU A 125 12.44 -5.89 5.48
N PHE A 126 11.61 -5.25 4.64
CA PHE A 126 11.67 -3.81 4.40
C PHE A 126 11.24 -2.98 5.62
N GLU A 127 10.31 -3.51 6.40
CA GLU A 127 9.89 -2.95 7.68
C GLU A 127 10.96 -3.21 8.75
N ASP A 128 11.63 -4.38 8.73
CA ASP A 128 12.83 -4.62 9.55
C ASP A 128 13.97 -3.63 9.23
N VAL A 129 14.11 -3.20 7.96
CA VAL A 129 15.08 -2.17 7.55
C VAL A 129 14.71 -0.79 8.12
N LEU A 130 13.44 -0.41 8.04
CA LEU A 130 12.96 0.88 8.59
C LEU A 130 12.99 0.88 10.12
N TYR A 131 12.49 -0.17 10.77
CA TYR A 131 12.54 -0.30 12.22
C TYR A 131 13.97 -0.48 12.72
N GLY A 132 14.83 -1.21 12.00
CA GLY A 132 16.24 -1.40 12.37
C GLY A 132 17.07 -0.11 12.26
N ARG A 133 16.82 0.71 11.22
CA ARG A 133 17.59 1.95 10.97
C ARG A 133 17.05 3.17 11.74
N LEU A 134 15.74 3.25 12.02
CA LEU A 134 15.12 4.44 12.63
C LEU A 134 14.52 4.21 14.02
N LEU A 135 14.02 3.01 14.32
CA LEU A 135 13.24 2.75 15.54
C LEU A 135 13.93 1.72 16.46
N HIS A 136 15.14 1.28 16.10
CA HIS A 136 16.01 0.33 16.79
C HIS A 136 15.38 -1.00 17.22
N GLY A 137 14.17 -1.33 16.73
CA GLY A 137 13.45 -2.55 17.12
C GLY A 137 14.16 -3.83 16.72
N ASP A 138 14.88 -3.81 15.58
CA ASP A 138 15.54 -4.97 14.97
C ASP A 138 16.96 -4.64 14.43
N ALA A 139 17.68 -3.76 15.10
CA ALA A 139 19.00 -3.27 14.66
C ALA A 139 20.04 -4.39 14.41
N ASP A 140 19.97 -5.49 15.16
CA ASP A 140 20.89 -6.64 15.02
C ASP A 140 20.57 -7.52 13.82
N ARG A 141 19.29 -7.67 13.45
CA ARG A 141 18.88 -8.37 12.23
C ARG A 141 19.21 -7.53 11.00
N PHE A 142 18.96 -6.22 11.09
CA PHE A 142 19.29 -5.26 10.05
C PHE A 142 20.80 -5.20 9.75
N ARG A 143 21.66 -5.08 10.76
CA ARG A 143 23.13 -5.08 10.57
C ARG A 143 23.64 -6.36 9.89
N ARG A 144 23.08 -7.53 10.23
CA ARG A 144 23.46 -8.82 9.64
C ARG A 144 23.01 -9.00 8.19
N SER A 145 22.05 -8.18 7.73
CA SER A 145 21.52 -8.28 6.37
C SER A 145 22.39 -7.61 5.32
N GLU A 146 23.34 -6.75 5.71
CA GLU A 146 24.15 -5.89 4.82
C GLU A 146 23.33 -4.89 3.97
N TRP A 147 22.00 -4.82 4.15
CA TRP A 147 21.13 -3.85 3.45
C TRP A 147 21.35 -2.41 3.87
N ALA A 148 21.98 -2.17 5.03
CA ALA A 148 22.22 -0.82 5.54
C ALA A 148 23.02 0.04 4.55
N ASP A 149 23.94 -0.61 3.83
CA ASP A 149 24.90 0.04 2.95
C ASP A 149 24.62 -0.24 1.45
N ASP A 150 23.65 -1.11 1.12
CA ASP A 150 23.27 -1.42 -0.26
C ASP A 150 22.20 -0.45 -0.81
N TYR A 151 22.66 0.76 -1.15
CA TYR A 151 21.84 1.81 -1.75
C TYR A 151 21.12 1.37 -3.04
N SER A 152 21.78 0.53 -3.85
CA SER A 152 21.25 0.09 -5.15
C SER A 152 20.01 -0.78 -4.99
N ARG A 153 20.05 -1.70 -4.02
CA ARG A 153 18.95 -2.61 -3.71
C ARG A 153 17.79 -1.89 -3.05
N LEU A 154 18.06 -0.98 -2.11
CA LEU A 154 17.04 -0.12 -1.51
C LEU A 154 16.32 0.75 -2.55
N SER A 155 17.09 1.34 -3.48
CA SER A 155 16.56 2.15 -4.57
C SER A 155 15.70 1.32 -5.55
N SER A 156 16.10 0.08 -5.85
CA SER A 156 15.30 -0.82 -6.70
C SER A 156 13.96 -1.20 -6.04
N VAL A 157 13.96 -1.44 -4.73
CA VAL A 157 12.71 -1.71 -3.99
C VAL A 157 11.83 -0.47 -3.97
N ALA A 158 12.41 0.70 -3.71
CA ALA A 158 11.70 1.98 -3.80
C ALA A 158 11.14 2.23 -5.21
N ALA A 159 11.82 1.84 -6.28
CA ALA A 159 11.34 2.03 -7.65
C ALA A 159 10.07 1.22 -7.97
N SER A 160 9.91 0.02 -7.41
CA SER A 160 8.66 -0.75 -7.57
C SER A 160 7.40 -0.06 -7.00
N ARG A 161 7.59 1.03 -6.24
CA ARG A 161 6.49 1.86 -5.72
C ARG A 161 5.70 2.54 -6.82
N PHE A 162 6.30 2.87 -7.97
CA PHE A 162 5.64 3.70 -8.99
C PHE A 162 4.40 3.01 -9.55
N ASP A 163 4.49 1.72 -9.84
CA ASP A 163 3.35 0.96 -10.35
C ASP A 163 2.25 0.82 -9.28
N ALA A 164 2.64 0.64 -8.01
CA ALA A 164 1.72 0.60 -6.89
C ALA A 164 1.03 1.96 -6.63
N GLU A 165 1.76 3.08 -6.74
CA GLU A 165 1.21 4.43 -6.67
C GLU A 165 0.24 4.70 -7.81
N HIS A 166 0.55 4.23 -9.02
CA HIS A 166 -0.35 4.36 -10.16
C HIS A 166 -1.66 3.59 -9.96
N ALA A 167 -1.57 2.32 -9.53
CA ALA A 167 -2.75 1.51 -9.20
C ALA A 167 -3.56 2.14 -8.05
N LEU A 168 -2.89 2.65 -7.01
CA LEU A 168 -3.52 3.31 -5.88
C LEU A 168 -4.22 4.61 -6.28
N ARG A 169 -3.59 5.43 -7.12
CA ARG A 169 -4.18 6.67 -7.63
C ARG A 169 -5.46 6.37 -8.41
N LYS A 170 -5.40 5.41 -9.31
CA LYS A 170 -6.57 5.01 -10.10
C LYS A 170 -7.71 4.50 -9.19
N ALA A 171 -7.38 3.70 -8.19
CA ALA A 171 -8.36 3.23 -7.21
C ALA A 171 -9.00 4.38 -6.43
N LEU A 172 -8.20 5.34 -5.98
CA LEU A 172 -8.69 6.55 -5.33
C LEU A 172 -9.65 7.34 -6.23
N ASP A 173 -9.29 7.57 -7.49
CA ASP A 173 -10.14 8.30 -8.44
C ASP A 173 -11.51 7.64 -8.62
N VAL A 174 -11.54 6.30 -8.71
CA VAL A 174 -12.78 5.53 -8.86
C VAL A 174 -13.62 5.58 -7.58
N VAL A 175 -13.00 5.39 -6.42
CA VAL A 175 -13.68 5.44 -5.11
C VAL A 175 -14.26 6.83 -4.86
N SER A 176 -13.45 7.87 -5.00
CA SER A 176 -13.89 9.25 -4.80
C SER A 176 -14.99 9.65 -5.77
N TYR A 177 -14.89 9.23 -7.04
CA TYR A 177 -15.98 9.42 -8.00
C TYR A 177 -17.27 8.73 -7.54
N GLY A 178 -17.19 7.47 -7.13
CA GLY A 178 -18.36 6.70 -6.70
C GLY A 178 -19.01 7.25 -5.41
N LEU A 179 -18.20 7.73 -4.46
CA LEU A 179 -18.69 8.32 -3.21
C LEU A 179 -19.30 9.70 -3.46
N THR A 180 -18.61 10.57 -4.20
CA THR A 180 -19.09 11.95 -4.50
C THR A 180 -20.41 11.95 -5.26
N ASN A 181 -20.63 10.98 -6.14
CA ASN A 181 -21.84 10.88 -6.96
C ASN A 181 -22.91 9.96 -6.34
N GLU A 182 -22.73 9.53 -5.09
CA GLU A 182 -23.66 8.64 -4.35
C GLU A 182 -23.98 7.33 -5.11
N LEU A 183 -23.02 6.83 -5.90
CA LEU A 183 -23.14 5.61 -6.70
C LEU A 183 -22.81 4.36 -5.89
N LEU A 184 -22.11 4.53 -4.77
CA LEU A 184 -21.69 3.46 -3.87
C LEU A 184 -22.62 3.36 -2.66
N ARG A 185 -23.21 2.18 -2.44
CA ARG A 185 -24.07 1.89 -1.29
C ARG A 185 -23.64 0.64 -0.55
N GLN A 186 -24.06 0.53 0.70
CA GLN A 186 -23.85 -0.69 1.47
C GLN A 186 -24.56 -1.85 0.75
N PRO A 187 -23.86 -2.98 0.49
CA PRO A 187 -24.49 -4.12 -0.17
C PRO A 187 -25.63 -4.66 0.69
N ALA A 188 -26.74 -5.03 0.04
CA ALA A 188 -27.96 -5.50 0.71
C ALA A 188 -27.76 -6.86 1.42
N VAL A 189 -26.76 -7.63 0.99
CA VAL A 189 -26.35 -8.88 1.62
C VAL A 189 -24.98 -8.63 2.24
N PRO A 190 -24.79 -8.85 3.56
CA PRO A 190 -23.46 -8.81 4.13
C PRO A 190 -22.61 -9.86 3.41
N PRO A 191 -21.41 -9.53 2.94
CA PRO A 191 -20.54 -10.53 2.37
C PRO A 191 -20.35 -11.65 3.39
N ASP A 192 -20.60 -12.89 2.99
CA ASP A 192 -20.33 -14.06 3.83
C ASP A 192 -18.87 -13.97 4.32
N ASP A 193 -18.69 -13.70 5.62
CA ASP A 193 -17.45 -13.99 6.35
C ASP A 193 -17.43 -15.53 6.54
N ALA A 194 -17.42 -16.28 5.44
CA ALA A 194 -17.24 -17.72 5.46
C ALA A 194 -15.74 -17.98 5.65
N GLY A 195 -15.37 -18.35 6.87
CA GLY A 195 -14.02 -18.76 7.26
C GLY A 195 -13.50 -19.96 6.45
N PRO A 196 -12.20 -20.27 6.55
CA PRO A 196 -11.61 -21.39 5.83
C PRO A 196 -12.09 -22.73 6.41
N PRO A 197 -12.15 -23.82 5.61
CA PRO A 197 -12.10 -25.19 6.14
C PRO A 197 -10.74 -25.49 6.76
#